data_AF-A0A353F084-F1
#
_entry.id   AF-A0A353F084-F1
#
_cell.length_a   1.000
_cell.length_b   1.000
_cell.length_c   1.000
_cell.angle_alpha   90.00
_cell.angle_beta   90.00
_cell.angle_gamma   90.00
#
_symmetry.space_group_name_H-M   'P 1'
#
loop_
_entity.id
_entity.type
_entity.pdbx_description
1 polymer ?
#
loop_
_entity_poly.entity_id
_entity_poly.type
_entity_poly.pdbx_seq_one_letter_code
_entity_poly.pdbx_strand_id
1 'polypeptide(L)'
;MRRLTAGLLVLTLTLFAVACSFRPAEPAGASDTKPQATDAKTDAGAETGASATAAPTEATTKKPDTPEKPEKPEKPEKPEVPSYSGGTLKGEYQLENGNEMKRYEKVAENGFADYRKQLTDAGYTLYDSHEIGANRYATLTKADTAVSLCYIAADNSLTVTVDPLERTALYPREDYDGSTKVTDTTLGIISLNYAMQGGKKDPETGENLDGNGMSFVITLEDGRYIVIDGGYDSDVSRLRSYLRDNNKRTDGIKIAAWIMTHSHPDHYGCLDAFYFNCASWGIEVEYVIANPVPESRQNPNFAYEAWMRDKLPKIVERLGAKYVMPHAGQVLRFCNAELEILYTHENMAPELIWNPNEASTVFRLKADGKSVLFLGDVEFSTPVLTKMYGAELKSDIVQINHHGYAGGSQTETAEELRLIDPSIAIWTTSRATFDLRRSASDTEPRRQPFRDLIDKIGLENCLIADGPCKLLPMKYTSLADMTTYEFPTT
;
A
#
# COMPACT_ATOMS: atom_id res chain seq x y z
N MET A 1 74.44 -18.07 28.02
CA MET A 1 74.33 -19.27 28.88
C MET A 1 72.88 -19.46 29.30
N ARG A 2 72.31 -20.63 28.99
CA ARG A 2 71.10 -21.29 29.56
C ARG A 2 69.75 -20.54 29.44
N ARG A 3 68.62 -21.12 29.01
CA ARG A 3 68.22 -22.47 28.54
C ARG A 3 66.85 -22.33 27.83
N LEU A 4 66.61 -23.14 26.80
CA LEU A 4 65.29 -23.46 26.22
C LEU A 4 64.39 -24.20 27.23
N THR A 5 63.06 -24.13 27.07
CA THR A 5 62.19 -25.30 26.70
C THR A 5 60.72 -24.90 26.46
N ALA A 6 60.11 -25.56 25.48
CA ALA A 6 58.72 -25.48 25.01
C ALA A 6 57.75 -26.38 25.83
N GLY A 7 56.43 -26.23 25.62
CA GLY A 7 55.44 -27.23 26.09
C GLY A 7 53.95 -26.87 25.98
N LEU A 8 53.37 -27.15 24.80
CA LEU A 8 52.07 -27.79 24.48
C LEU A 8 50.79 -27.64 25.36
N LEU A 9 49.74 -27.13 24.68
CA LEU A 9 48.29 -27.46 24.64
C LEU A 9 47.73 -28.59 25.55
N VAL A 10 46.56 -28.34 26.19
CA VAL A 10 45.27 -29.09 26.01
C VAL A 10 44.15 -28.36 26.77
N LEU A 11 43.08 -28.04 26.05
CA LEU A 11 41.81 -27.46 26.50
C LEU A 11 40.85 -28.60 26.89
N THR A 12 40.22 -28.54 28.06
CA THR A 12 39.11 -29.43 28.44
C THR A 12 37.85 -28.60 28.69
N LEU A 13 36.86 -28.78 27.82
CA LEU A 13 35.52 -28.19 27.90
C LEU A 13 34.59 -29.20 28.62
N THR A 14 33.84 -28.76 29.63
CA THR A 14 32.83 -29.58 30.30
C THR A 14 31.44 -29.14 29.84
N LEU A 15 30.69 -30.06 29.22
CA LEU A 15 29.28 -29.94 28.82
C LEU A 15 28.36 -29.91 30.06
N PHE A 16 27.35 -29.03 30.04
CA PHE A 16 26.09 -29.26 30.74
C PHE A 16 24.95 -29.12 29.73
N ALA A 17 24.16 -30.19 29.59
CA ALA A 17 23.00 -30.28 28.72
C ALA A 17 21.73 -29.90 29.48
N VAL A 18 20.92 -29.00 28.92
CA VAL A 18 19.48 -28.88 29.21
C VAL A 18 18.76 -28.88 27.86
N ALA A 19 17.88 -29.85 27.67
CA ALA A 19 17.13 -30.06 26.45
C ALA A 19 15.81 -29.28 26.49
N CYS A 20 15.59 -28.42 25.50
CA CYS A 20 14.25 -28.03 25.04
C CYS A 20 14.26 -28.02 23.51
N SER A 21 13.38 -28.83 22.93
CA SER A 21 13.29 -29.12 21.50
C SER A 21 12.52 -28.02 20.77
N PHE A 22 13.14 -27.38 19.78
CA PHE A 22 12.44 -26.67 18.70
C PHE A 22 13.09 -27.08 17.36
N ARG A 23 12.26 -27.59 16.44
CA ARG A 23 12.64 -27.92 15.06
C ARG A 23 12.81 -26.62 14.27
N PRO A 24 13.88 -26.45 13.47
CA PRO A 24 13.90 -25.46 12.39
C PRO A 24 13.17 -26.01 11.16
N ALA A 25 12.41 -25.16 10.49
CA ALA A 25 11.82 -25.43 9.19
C ALA A 25 12.90 -25.34 8.09
N GLU A 26 12.94 -26.33 7.20
CA GLU A 26 13.77 -26.32 5.99
C GLU A 26 13.07 -25.54 4.85
N PRO A 27 13.85 -24.98 3.90
CA PRO A 27 13.35 -24.10 2.85
C PRO A 27 12.74 -24.90 1.69
N ALA A 28 11.57 -24.49 1.22
CA ALA A 28 10.93 -25.09 0.05
C ALA A 28 11.61 -24.61 -1.24
N GLY A 29 12.34 -25.53 -1.86
CA GLY A 29 12.75 -25.46 -3.27
C GLY A 29 11.61 -25.88 -4.20
N ALA A 30 11.68 -25.36 -5.42
CA ALA A 30 10.73 -25.53 -6.51
C ALA A 30 10.40 -26.99 -6.88
N SER A 31 9.15 -27.23 -7.30
CA SER A 31 8.85 -28.26 -8.29
C SER A 31 7.52 -28.02 -8.99
N ASP A 32 7.58 -27.88 -10.31
CA ASP A 32 6.50 -28.21 -11.23
C ASP A 32 6.00 -29.64 -10.98
N THR A 33 4.68 -29.84 -10.96
CA THR A 33 3.97 -30.81 -11.83
C THR A 33 2.49 -30.92 -11.44
N LYS A 34 1.64 -30.81 -12.46
CA LYS A 34 0.17 -31.00 -12.45
C LYS A 34 -0.21 -32.42 -11.96
N PRO A 35 -1.45 -32.59 -11.47
CA PRO A 35 -2.22 -33.73 -11.97
C PRO A 35 -3.68 -33.41 -12.34
N GLN A 36 -4.11 -34.06 -13.41
CA GLN A 36 -5.50 -34.18 -13.87
C GLN A 36 -6.19 -35.33 -13.14
N ALA A 37 -7.51 -35.17 -13.02
CA ALA A 37 -8.49 -36.01 -12.35
C ALA A 37 -8.64 -37.43 -12.90
N THR A 38 -9.20 -38.32 -12.08
CA THR A 38 -10.20 -39.32 -12.50
C THR A 38 -11.13 -39.73 -11.36
N ASP A 39 -12.35 -40.04 -11.76
CA ASP A 39 -13.58 -40.23 -11.02
C ASP A 39 -13.71 -41.51 -10.18
N ALA A 40 -14.82 -41.50 -9.40
CA ALA A 40 -15.85 -42.55 -9.35
C ALA A 40 -15.98 -43.38 -8.06
N LYS A 41 -17.05 -43.03 -7.32
CA LYS A 41 -18.14 -43.87 -6.77
C LYS A 41 -17.85 -45.31 -6.32
N THR A 42 -18.35 -45.63 -5.12
CA THR A 42 -19.34 -46.67 -4.73
C THR A 42 -19.17 -46.95 -3.23
N ASP A 43 -20.07 -47.59 -2.47
CA ASP A 43 -21.53 -47.63 -2.33
C ASP A 43 -21.77 -48.39 -1.00
N ALA A 44 -22.97 -48.25 -0.44
CA ALA A 44 -23.65 -49.18 0.49
C ALA A 44 -23.18 -49.37 1.95
N GLY A 45 -24.18 -49.28 2.85
CA GLY A 45 -24.13 -49.83 4.21
C GLY A 45 -25.24 -49.30 5.13
N ALA A 46 -26.46 -49.81 5.00
CA ALA A 46 -27.62 -49.50 5.83
C ALA A 46 -27.91 -50.60 6.87
N GLU A 47 -28.47 -50.26 8.02
CA GLU A 47 -29.34 -51.09 8.89
C GLU A 47 -30.13 -50.12 9.82
N THR A 48 -31.41 -49.83 9.57
CA THR A 48 -32.68 -50.51 9.97
C THR A 48 -33.10 -50.30 11.44
N GLY A 49 -34.36 -49.86 11.61
CA GLY A 49 -35.03 -49.79 12.91
C GLY A 49 -36.28 -48.90 12.93
N ALA A 50 -37.38 -49.37 12.30
CA ALA A 50 -38.74 -48.81 12.42
C ALA A 50 -39.26 -48.92 13.88
N SER A 51 -40.18 -48.10 14.37
CA SER A 51 -41.61 -48.15 14.02
C SER A 51 -42.40 -47.01 14.70
N ALA A 52 -43.46 -46.61 14.01
CA ALA A 52 -44.43 -45.54 14.24
C ALA A 52 -45.31 -45.69 15.52
N THR A 53 -45.93 -44.60 15.97
CA THR A 53 -47.36 -44.28 15.68
C THR A 53 -47.92 -43.10 16.50
N ALA A 54 -48.86 -42.40 15.84
CA ALA A 54 -50.02 -41.67 16.35
C ALA A 54 -49.85 -40.30 17.07
N ALA A 55 -50.32 -39.26 16.38
CA ALA A 55 -50.83 -38.02 16.99
C ALA A 55 -52.24 -38.23 17.56
N PRO A 56 -52.66 -37.45 18.57
CA PRO A 56 -53.79 -36.55 18.30
C PRO A 56 -53.82 -35.21 19.09
N THR A 57 -54.42 -34.21 18.42
CA THR A 57 -55.33 -33.13 18.89
C THR A 57 -54.92 -32.06 19.92
N GLU A 58 -55.38 -30.85 19.57
CA GLU A 58 -55.20 -29.53 20.18
C GLU A 58 -55.67 -29.37 21.64
N ALA A 59 -54.96 -28.52 22.38
CA ALA A 59 -55.55 -27.69 23.43
C ALA A 59 -54.77 -26.37 23.58
N THR A 60 -55.50 -25.27 23.41
CA THR A 60 -55.09 -23.86 23.51
C THR A 60 -54.61 -23.45 24.91
N THR A 61 -53.48 -22.75 25.00
CA THR A 61 -53.17 -21.86 26.14
C THR A 61 -52.51 -20.57 25.65
N LYS A 62 -53.09 -19.43 26.07
CA LYS A 62 -52.72 -18.05 25.76
C LYS A 62 -51.38 -17.70 26.44
N LYS A 63 -50.43 -17.12 25.70
CA LYS A 63 -49.17 -16.55 26.22
C LYS A 63 -49.39 -15.06 26.56
N PRO A 64 -48.81 -14.49 27.64
CA PRO A 64 -48.97 -13.08 27.96
C PRO A 64 -48.11 -12.19 27.06
N ASP A 65 -48.65 -11.03 26.71
CA ASP A 65 -48.01 -9.99 25.89
C ASP A 65 -46.70 -9.49 26.52
N THR A 66 -45.67 -9.41 25.68
CA THR A 66 -44.38 -8.79 26.01
C THR A 66 -44.41 -7.34 25.53
N PRO A 67 -43.96 -6.33 26.30
CA PRO A 67 -44.02 -4.95 25.86
C PRO A 67 -43.15 -4.74 24.62
N GLU A 68 -43.69 -4.10 23.59
CA GLU A 68 -42.96 -3.70 22.39
C GLU A 68 -41.75 -2.84 22.75
N LYS A 69 -40.59 -3.29 22.28
CA LYS A 69 -39.34 -2.56 22.33
C LYS A 69 -39.48 -1.36 21.37
N PRO A 70 -39.09 -0.14 21.76
CA PRO A 70 -39.21 1.02 20.87
C PRO A 70 -38.45 0.74 19.56
N GLU A 71 -39.13 0.95 18.44
CA GLU A 71 -38.55 0.86 17.11
C GLU A 71 -37.29 1.73 17.05
N LYS A 72 -36.18 1.12 16.62
CA LYS A 72 -35.00 1.88 16.22
C LYS A 72 -35.44 2.81 15.09
N PRO A 73 -35.05 4.09 15.10
CA PRO A 73 -35.34 4.98 13.98
C PRO A 73 -34.84 4.32 12.68
N GLU A 74 -35.71 4.27 11.67
CA GLU A 74 -35.35 3.78 10.34
C GLU A 74 -34.11 4.54 9.86
N LYS A 75 -33.07 3.78 9.52
CA LYS A 75 -31.86 4.34 8.90
C LYS A 75 -32.31 4.98 7.57
N PRO A 76 -31.90 6.22 7.25
CA PRO A 76 -32.27 6.83 5.97
C PRO A 76 -31.97 5.86 4.82
N GLU A 77 -32.91 5.74 3.89
CA GLU A 77 -32.73 4.91 2.70
C GLU A 77 -31.51 5.44 1.92
N LYS A 78 -30.57 4.55 1.57
CA LYS A 78 -29.35 4.94 0.85
C LYS A 78 -29.73 5.66 -0.45
N PRO A 79 -29.09 6.80 -0.80
CA PRO A 79 -29.43 7.50 -2.01
C PRO A 79 -29.18 6.62 -3.24
N GLU A 80 -30.19 6.51 -4.11
CA GLU A 80 -30.08 5.77 -5.36
C GLU A 80 -29.05 6.44 -6.30
N VAL A 81 -28.08 5.66 -6.77
CA VAL A 81 -27.09 6.08 -7.77
C VAL A 81 -27.66 5.78 -9.17
N PRO A 82 -27.92 6.80 -10.02
CA PRO A 82 -28.37 6.58 -11.39
C PRO A 82 -27.48 5.61 -12.16
N SER A 83 -28.07 4.65 -12.87
CA SER A 83 -27.30 3.73 -13.74
C SER A 83 -26.73 4.47 -14.95
N TYR A 84 -25.47 4.17 -15.28
CA TYR A 84 -24.83 4.67 -16.49
C TYR A 84 -25.24 3.84 -17.72
N SER A 85 -25.69 4.51 -18.78
CA SER A 85 -26.12 3.87 -20.05
C SER A 85 -25.28 4.26 -21.26
N GLY A 86 -24.30 5.15 -21.11
CA GLY A 86 -23.47 5.66 -22.22
C GLY A 86 -22.33 4.72 -22.65
N GLY A 87 -22.42 3.42 -22.37
CA GLY A 87 -21.37 2.44 -22.66
C GLY A 87 -21.86 1.01 -22.43
N THR A 88 -20.95 0.03 -22.54
CA THR A 88 -21.24 -1.38 -22.29
C THR A 88 -20.74 -1.78 -20.91
N LEU A 89 -21.61 -2.25 -20.02
CA LEU A 89 -21.22 -2.79 -18.73
C LEU A 89 -20.32 -4.03 -18.95
N LYS A 90 -19.10 -3.97 -18.40
CA LYS A 90 -18.11 -5.03 -18.48
C LYS A 90 -18.13 -5.95 -17.27
N GLY A 91 -18.36 -5.37 -16.09
CA GLY A 91 -18.41 -6.12 -14.84
C GLY A 91 -18.82 -5.26 -13.66
N GLU A 92 -19.30 -5.95 -12.62
CA GLU A 92 -19.64 -5.40 -11.32
C GLU A 92 -18.80 -6.12 -10.27
N TYR A 93 -18.26 -5.36 -9.32
CA TYR A 93 -17.31 -5.87 -8.34
C TYR A 93 -17.69 -5.32 -6.96
N GLN A 94 -17.71 -6.23 -5.99
CA GLN A 94 -17.80 -5.88 -4.59
C GLN A 94 -16.37 -5.65 -4.09
N LEU A 95 -16.09 -4.43 -3.66
CA LEU A 95 -14.82 -4.04 -3.08
C LEU A 95 -14.90 -4.15 -1.55
N GLU A 96 -13.77 -3.93 -0.89
CA GLU A 96 -13.75 -3.89 0.57
C GLU A 96 -14.54 -2.69 1.13
N ASN A 97 -14.82 -2.73 2.43
CA ASN A 97 -15.69 -1.76 3.11
C ASN A 97 -17.11 -1.61 2.53
N GLY A 98 -17.56 -2.54 1.68
CA GLY A 98 -18.90 -2.47 1.06
C GLY A 98 -19.00 -1.38 0.00
N ASN A 99 -17.86 -1.02 -0.59
CA ASN A 99 -17.80 -0.19 -1.77
C ASN A 99 -18.18 -1.06 -2.99
N GLU A 100 -18.89 -0.46 -3.94
CA GLU A 100 -19.32 -1.15 -5.16
C GLU A 100 -18.69 -0.50 -6.37
N MET A 101 -18.18 -1.29 -7.30
CA MET A 101 -17.55 -0.79 -8.51
C MET A 101 -18.19 -1.40 -9.75
N LYS A 102 -18.53 -0.54 -10.72
CA LYS A 102 -18.97 -0.95 -12.05
C LYS A 102 -17.99 -0.44 -13.09
N ARG A 103 -17.54 -1.33 -13.98
CA ARG A 103 -16.65 -0.97 -15.11
C ARG A 103 -17.42 -1.03 -16.41
N TYR A 104 -17.29 0.03 -17.20
CA TYR A 104 -17.89 0.17 -18.52
C TYR A 104 -16.80 0.32 -19.58
N GLU A 105 -17.01 -0.30 -20.74
CA GLU A 105 -16.17 -0.15 -21.93
C GLU A 105 -16.98 0.53 -23.05
N LYS A 106 -16.28 1.01 -24.09
CA LYS A 106 -16.90 1.68 -25.25
C LYS A 106 -17.77 2.86 -24.82
N VAL A 107 -17.24 3.66 -23.90
CA VAL A 107 -17.89 4.87 -23.41
C VAL A 107 -18.12 5.82 -24.60
N ALA A 108 -19.32 6.39 -24.70
CA ALA A 108 -19.64 7.39 -25.72
C ALA A 108 -18.74 8.63 -25.57
N GLU A 109 -18.56 9.37 -26.65
CA GLU A 109 -17.67 10.55 -26.70
C GLU A 109 -17.89 11.56 -25.57
N ASN A 110 -19.15 11.81 -25.18
CA ASN A 110 -19.51 12.69 -24.05
C ASN A 110 -19.95 11.92 -22.78
N GLY A 111 -19.81 10.60 -22.76
CA GLY A 111 -20.39 9.73 -21.74
C GLY A 111 -20.00 10.09 -20.31
N PHE A 112 -18.74 10.48 -20.09
CA PHE A 112 -18.28 10.98 -18.78
C PHE A 112 -19.00 12.26 -18.35
N ALA A 113 -19.06 13.27 -19.23
CA ALA A 113 -19.67 14.56 -18.92
C ALA A 113 -21.19 14.42 -18.73
N ASP A 114 -21.84 13.62 -19.58
CA ASP A 114 -23.26 13.32 -19.51
C ASP A 114 -23.60 12.59 -18.20
N TYR A 115 -22.78 11.62 -17.78
CA TYR A 115 -23.01 10.91 -16.53
C TYR A 115 -22.81 11.80 -15.31
N ARG A 116 -21.77 12.65 -15.30
CA ARG A 116 -21.58 13.66 -14.26
C ARG A 116 -22.79 14.59 -14.15
N LYS A 117 -23.35 15.02 -15.28
CA LYS A 117 -24.57 15.82 -15.30
C LYS A 117 -25.76 15.03 -14.75
N GLN A 118 -25.93 13.76 -15.16
CA GLN A 118 -27.00 12.89 -14.65
C GLN A 118 -26.94 12.74 -13.12
N LEU A 119 -25.75 12.55 -12.54
CA LEU A 119 -25.57 12.52 -11.09
C LEU A 119 -25.93 13.86 -10.44
N THR A 120 -25.54 14.98 -11.06
CA THR A 120 -25.88 16.32 -10.56
C THR A 120 -27.39 16.58 -10.60
N ASP A 121 -28.07 16.20 -11.70
CA ASP A 121 -29.53 16.28 -11.84
C ASP A 121 -30.24 15.38 -10.80
N ALA A 122 -29.60 14.28 -10.37
CA ALA A 122 -30.07 13.42 -9.29
C ALA A 122 -29.74 13.96 -7.87
N GLY A 123 -29.15 15.15 -7.77
CA GLY A 123 -28.87 15.83 -6.50
C GLY A 123 -27.52 15.50 -5.87
N TYR A 124 -26.59 14.88 -6.60
CA TYR A 124 -25.19 14.77 -6.16
C TYR A 124 -24.46 16.10 -6.40
N THR A 125 -23.60 16.49 -5.46
CA THR A 125 -22.76 17.69 -5.56
C THR A 125 -21.34 17.30 -5.92
N LEU A 126 -20.73 18.00 -6.88
CA LEU A 126 -19.32 17.80 -7.22
C LEU A 126 -18.46 18.11 -5.99
N TYR A 127 -17.77 17.08 -5.49
CA TYR A 127 -16.80 17.24 -4.42
C TYR A 127 -15.45 17.65 -5.00
N ASP A 128 -14.94 16.91 -5.99
CA ASP A 128 -13.69 17.23 -6.68
C ASP A 128 -13.71 16.74 -8.13
N SER A 129 -12.82 17.29 -8.94
CA SER A 129 -12.56 16.80 -10.31
C SER A 129 -11.13 17.06 -10.72
N HIS A 130 -10.59 16.16 -11.53
CA HIS A 130 -9.20 16.23 -11.98
C HIS A 130 -9.06 15.69 -13.40
N GLU A 131 -8.01 16.11 -14.10
CA GLU A 131 -7.68 15.64 -15.44
C GLU A 131 -6.18 15.38 -15.53
N ILE A 132 -5.80 14.24 -16.13
CA ILE A 132 -4.40 13.92 -16.44
C ILE A 132 -4.37 13.52 -17.92
N GLY A 133 -3.78 14.39 -18.75
CA GLY A 133 -3.87 14.26 -20.21
C GLY A 133 -5.33 14.15 -20.69
N ALA A 134 -5.66 13.02 -21.34
CA ALA A 134 -7.00 12.73 -21.83
C ALA A 134 -7.91 12.01 -20.82
N ASN A 135 -7.38 11.58 -19.67
CA ASN A 135 -8.18 10.93 -18.64
C ASN A 135 -9.00 11.97 -17.86
N ARG A 136 -10.16 11.56 -17.34
CA ARG A 136 -11.10 12.44 -16.63
C ARG A 136 -11.56 11.78 -15.34
N TYR A 137 -11.53 12.54 -14.26
CA TYR A 137 -11.86 12.06 -12.92
C TYR A 137 -12.83 13.02 -12.22
N ALA A 138 -13.75 12.47 -11.44
CA ALA A 138 -14.63 13.26 -10.60
C ALA A 138 -15.09 12.47 -9.37
N THR A 139 -15.24 13.13 -8.23
CA THR A 139 -15.96 12.59 -7.08
C THR A 139 -17.16 13.46 -6.82
N LEU A 140 -18.34 12.86 -6.70
CA LEU A 140 -19.57 13.55 -6.32
C LEU A 140 -20.15 12.94 -5.05
N THR A 141 -20.88 13.74 -4.27
CA THR A 141 -21.40 13.31 -2.97
C THR A 141 -22.87 13.63 -2.81
N LYS A 142 -23.59 12.77 -2.10
CA LYS A 142 -24.98 12.99 -1.68
C LYS A 142 -25.22 12.24 -0.38
N ALA A 143 -25.63 12.95 0.66
CA ALA A 143 -25.83 12.39 2.01
C ALA A 143 -24.60 11.58 2.48
N ASP A 144 -24.76 10.28 2.71
CA ASP A 144 -23.75 9.34 3.19
C ASP A 144 -23.08 8.54 2.06
N THR A 145 -23.14 9.02 0.82
CA THR A 145 -22.58 8.32 -0.36
C THR A 145 -21.67 9.23 -1.15
N ALA A 146 -20.51 8.71 -1.55
CA ALA A 146 -19.66 9.28 -2.59
C ALA A 146 -19.68 8.41 -3.84
N VAL A 147 -19.56 9.03 -5.01
CA VAL A 147 -19.46 8.37 -6.31
C VAL A 147 -18.20 8.89 -6.99
N SER A 148 -17.22 8.00 -7.15
CA SER A 148 -15.95 8.27 -7.84
C SER A 148 -16.03 7.77 -9.28
N LEU A 149 -15.74 8.67 -10.23
CA LEU A 149 -15.71 8.43 -11.66
C LEU A 149 -14.26 8.45 -12.14
N CYS A 150 -13.84 7.39 -12.83
CA CYS A 150 -12.52 7.26 -13.42
C CYS A 150 -12.66 6.88 -14.89
N TYR A 151 -12.50 7.87 -15.78
CA TYR A 151 -12.52 7.68 -17.22
C TYR A 151 -11.09 7.62 -17.77
N ILE A 152 -10.79 6.53 -18.45
CA ILE A 152 -9.49 6.27 -19.07
C ILE A 152 -9.64 6.31 -20.59
N ALA A 153 -8.98 7.29 -21.21
CA ALA A 153 -9.09 7.52 -22.65
C ALA A 153 -8.41 6.41 -23.48
N ALA A 154 -7.30 5.86 -22.97
CA ALA A 154 -6.47 4.90 -23.69
C ALA A 154 -7.20 3.59 -24.06
N ASP A 155 -8.25 3.22 -23.32
CA ASP A 155 -9.10 2.07 -23.62
C ASP A 155 -10.59 2.41 -23.68
N ASN A 156 -10.93 3.70 -23.64
CA ASN A 156 -12.28 4.22 -23.66
C ASN A 156 -13.19 3.55 -22.60
N SER A 157 -12.70 3.51 -21.35
CA SER A 157 -13.39 2.90 -20.21
C SER A 157 -13.78 3.91 -19.15
N LEU A 158 -14.87 3.62 -18.44
CA LEU A 158 -15.34 4.37 -17.28
C LEU A 158 -15.54 3.40 -16.12
N THR A 159 -14.88 3.66 -15.02
CA THR A 159 -15.17 3.01 -13.74
C THR A 159 -16.01 3.95 -12.88
N VAL A 160 -17.09 3.43 -12.31
CA VAL A 160 -17.96 4.10 -11.35
C VAL A 160 -17.85 3.34 -10.03
N THR A 161 -17.27 3.97 -9.02
CA THR A 161 -17.13 3.41 -7.67
C THR A 161 -18.05 4.16 -6.72
N VAL A 162 -18.81 3.43 -5.91
CA VAL A 162 -19.77 3.95 -4.93
C VAL A 162 -19.28 3.62 -3.54
N ASP A 163 -19.03 4.66 -2.75
CA ASP A 163 -18.42 4.57 -1.43
C ASP A 163 -19.44 4.96 -0.35
N PRO A 164 -19.73 4.08 0.63
CA PRO A 164 -20.51 4.46 1.80
C PRO A 164 -19.64 5.30 2.76
N LEU A 165 -19.98 6.58 2.93
CA LEU A 165 -19.23 7.53 3.75
C LEU A 165 -19.26 7.22 5.26
N GLU A 166 -20.09 6.25 5.68
CA GLU A 166 -20.03 5.70 7.03
C GLU A 166 -18.83 4.77 7.27
N ARG A 167 -18.17 4.29 6.20
CA ARG A 167 -17.03 3.35 6.28
C ARG A 167 -15.73 3.91 5.70
N THR A 168 -15.80 5.01 4.97
CA THR A 168 -14.66 5.78 4.50
C THR A 168 -14.97 7.27 4.59
N ALA A 169 -14.03 8.05 5.09
CA ALA A 169 -14.12 9.51 5.04
C ALA A 169 -13.84 10.01 3.62
N LEU A 170 -14.34 11.21 3.32
CA LEU A 170 -13.88 11.95 2.16
C LEU A 170 -12.42 12.32 2.35
N TYR A 171 -11.68 12.19 1.26
CA TYR A 171 -10.27 12.52 1.20
C TYR A 171 -10.05 14.03 1.36
N PRO A 172 -8.98 14.46 2.04
CA PRO A 172 -8.78 15.87 2.38
C PRO A 172 -8.39 16.70 1.17
N ARG A 173 -8.89 17.94 1.15
CA ARG A 173 -8.61 18.97 0.14
C ARG A 173 -8.31 20.28 0.85
N GLU A 174 -7.27 20.28 1.67
CA GLU A 174 -6.88 21.47 2.42
C GLU A 174 -6.48 22.59 1.47
N ASP A 175 -7.03 23.78 1.70
CA ASP A 175 -6.51 25.02 1.14
C ASP A 175 -5.40 25.52 2.05
N TYR A 176 -4.25 25.86 1.47
CA TYR A 176 -3.08 26.30 2.22
C TYR A 176 -2.45 27.54 1.59
N ASP A 177 -2.30 28.59 2.40
CA ASP A 177 -1.83 29.92 1.98
C ASP A 177 -0.45 30.28 2.56
N GLY A 178 0.19 29.38 3.29
CA GLY A 178 1.47 29.63 3.95
C GLY A 178 1.39 30.22 5.36
N SER A 179 0.20 30.56 5.86
CA SER A 179 0.04 31.28 7.14
C SER A 179 0.50 30.49 8.37
N THR A 180 0.50 29.16 8.30
CA THR A 180 0.95 28.25 9.37
C THR A 180 2.34 27.65 9.13
N LYS A 181 3.10 28.15 8.14
CA LYS A 181 4.43 27.65 7.81
C LYS A 181 5.38 27.76 9.01
N VAL A 182 6.00 26.64 9.39
CA VAL A 182 7.05 26.55 10.42
C VAL A 182 8.34 25.91 9.91
N THR A 183 8.31 25.25 8.75
CA THR A 183 9.48 24.60 8.12
C THR A 183 9.29 24.51 6.61
N ASP A 184 10.32 24.10 5.88
CA ASP A 184 10.20 23.73 4.47
C ASP A 184 9.78 22.26 4.32
N THR A 185 9.07 21.94 3.24
CA THR A 185 8.68 20.56 2.95
C THR A 185 9.91 19.71 2.64
N THR A 186 10.00 18.54 3.28
CA THR A 186 11.18 17.67 3.19
C THR A 186 10.75 16.22 2.96
N LEU A 187 11.31 15.59 1.94
CA LEU A 187 11.24 14.15 1.70
C LEU A 187 12.28 13.43 2.57
N GLY A 188 11.81 12.73 3.59
CA GLY A 188 12.62 11.84 4.42
C GLY A 188 12.57 10.41 3.90
N ILE A 189 13.73 9.89 3.50
CA ILE A 189 13.93 8.47 3.15
C ILE A 189 14.43 7.78 4.43
N ILE A 190 13.56 7.01 5.07
CA ILE A 190 13.85 6.40 6.37
C ILE A 190 14.57 5.08 6.16
N SER A 191 15.72 4.92 6.81
CA SER A 191 16.47 3.67 6.72
C SER A 191 15.95 2.62 7.71
N LEU A 192 15.75 1.41 7.20
CA LEU A 192 15.20 0.29 7.97
C LEU A 192 16.29 -0.53 8.67
N ASN A 193 15.90 -1.27 9.69
CA ASN A 193 16.78 -2.10 10.49
C ASN A 193 17.06 -3.44 9.80
N TYR A 194 17.74 -3.39 8.66
CA TYR A 194 18.05 -4.56 7.83
C TYR A 194 18.78 -5.69 8.59
N ALA A 195 19.52 -5.36 9.65
CA ALA A 195 20.20 -6.34 10.50
C ALA A 195 19.24 -7.28 11.27
N MET A 196 18.05 -6.77 11.61
CA MET A 196 16.99 -7.48 12.33
C MET A 196 16.08 -8.28 11.41
N GLN A 197 16.15 -8.04 10.10
CA GLN A 197 15.39 -8.80 9.11
C GLN A 197 15.99 -10.20 8.94
N GLY A 198 15.11 -11.16 8.61
CA GLY A 198 15.53 -12.49 8.17
C GLY A 198 16.14 -12.45 6.75
N GLY A 199 16.62 -13.60 6.27
CA GLY A 199 17.13 -13.74 4.90
C GLY A 199 18.59 -14.15 4.82
N LYS A 200 19.09 -14.23 3.57
CA LYS A 200 20.47 -14.60 3.30
C LYS A 200 21.39 -13.46 3.75
N LYS A 201 22.40 -13.78 4.55
CA LYS A 201 23.43 -12.81 4.97
C LYS A 201 24.72 -13.03 4.21
N ASP A 202 25.46 -11.95 4.02
CA ASP A 202 26.84 -12.03 3.57
C ASP A 202 27.68 -12.71 4.66
N PRO A 203 28.43 -13.77 4.35
CA PRO A 203 29.20 -14.50 5.36
C PRO A 203 30.40 -13.71 5.90
N GLU A 204 30.89 -12.69 5.18
CA GLU A 204 32.04 -11.87 5.57
C GLU A 204 31.61 -10.61 6.31
N THR A 205 30.60 -9.89 5.80
CA THR A 205 30.15 -8.62 6.41
C THR A 205 28.99 -8.79 7.40
N GLY A 206 28.25 -9.90 7.31
CA GLY A 206 27.04 -10.14 8.11
C GLY A 206 25.82 -9.33 7.64
N GLU A 207 25.95 -8.56 6.56
CA GLU A 207 24.87 -7.72 6.01
C GLU A 207 23.76 -8.57 5.41
N ASN A 208 22.53 -8.04 5.45
CA ASN A 208 21.40 -8.70 4.80
C ASN A 208 21.46 -8.48 3.28
N LEU A 209 21.57 -9.59 2.54
CA LEU A 209 21.60 -9.62 1.08
C LEU A 209 20.21 -9.57 0.46
N ASP A 210 19.15 -9.62 1.27
CA ASP A 210 17.76 -9.43 0.88
C ASP A 210 17.04 -8.44 1.81
N GLY A 211 17.71 -7.33 2.14
CA GLY A 211 17.17 -6.29 3.01
C GLY A 211 16.16 -5.42 2.27
N ASN A 212 14.87 -5.59 2.55
CA ASN A 212 13.75 -4.94 1.86
C ASN A 212 12.84 -4.17 2.83
N GLY A 213 11.78 -3.57 2.30
CA GLY A 213 10.83 -2.76 3.04
C GLY A 213 10.87 -1.28 2.69
N MET A 214 9.78 -0.58 2.98
CA MET A 214 9.58 0.81 2.61
C MET A 214 9.11 1.66 3.79
N SER A 215 9.78 2.81 3.99
CA SER A 215 9.32 3.85 4.89
C SER A 215 9.78 5.23 4.42
N PHE A 216 8.82 6.13 4.22
CA PHE A 216 9.09 7.53 3.96
C PHE A 216 8.34 8.42 4.94
N VAL A 217 8.92 9.58 5.22
CA VAL A 217 8.23 10.63 5.97
C VAL A 217 8.37 11.96 5.23
N ILE A 218 7.25 12.53 4.81
CA ILE A 218 7.19 13.89 4.30
C ILE A 218 6.95 14.82 5.48
N THR A 219 7.86 15.73 5.75
CA THR A 219 7.61 16.85 6.67
C THR A 219 6.93 17.95 5.86
N LEU A 220 5.72 18.35 6.24
CA LEU A 220 4.95 19.42 5.58
C LEU A 220 5.35 20.80 6.11
N GLU A 221 5.01 21.86 5.39
CA GLU A 221 5.39 23.22 5.80
C GLU A 221 4.81 23.65 7.16
N ASP A 222 3.63 23.17 7.53
CA ASP A 222 3.02 23.39 8.85
C ASP A 222 3.59 22.47 9.97
N GLY A 223 4.61 21.68 9.63
CA GLY A 223 5.32 20.78 10.53
C GLY A 223 4.58 19.48 10.85
N ARG A 224 3.40 19.21 10.26
CA ARG A 224 2.80 17.86 10.29
C ARG A 224 3.60 16.91 9.40
N TYR A 225 3.39 15.62 9.61
CA TYR A 225 4.04 14.56 8.82
C TYR A 225 3.04 13.79 7.96
N ILE A 226 3.46 13.39 6.76
CA ILE A 226 2.85 12.27 6.03
C ILE A 226 3.81 11.09 6.16
N VAL A 227 3.34 9.96 6.66
CA VAL A 227 4.09 8.69 6.69
C VAL A 227 3.60 7.82 5.55
N ILE A 228 4.51 7.29 4.74
CA ILE A 228 4.21 6.34 3.67
C ILE A 228 4.86 5.02 4.06
N ASP A 229 4.04 3.99 4.19
CA ASP A 229 4.42 2.70 4.75
C ASP A 229 5.06 2.85 6.13
N GLY A 230 6.13 2.13 6.44
CA GLY A 230 6.67 2.16 7.80
C GLY A 230 7.79 1.18 8.07
N GLY A 231 7.99 0.19 7.20
CA GLY A 231 8.93 -0.88 7.45
C GLY A 231 8.32 -1.95 8.35
N TYR A 232 9.19 -2.66 9.07
CA TYR A 232 8.82 -3.74 9.97
C TYR A 232 8.52 -3.23 11.38
N ASP A 233 8.01 -4.12 12.24
CA ASP A 233 7.82 -3.84 13.68
C ASP A 233 9.12 -3.40 14.37
N SER A 234 10.26 -3.92 13.94
CA SER A 234 11.60 -3.56 14.44
C SER A 234 11.99 -2.11 14.16
N ASP A 235 11.28 -1.41 13.27
CA ASP A 235 11.53 -0.03 12.85
C ASP A 235 10.75 1.01 13.64
N VAL A 236 9.85 0.60 14.56
CA VAL A 236 9.04 1.52 15.38
C VAL A 236 9.90 2.52 16.16
N SER A 237 11.01 2.05 16.75
CA SER A 237 11.91 2.92 17.52
C SER A 237 12.61 3.98 16.66
N ARG A 238 12.94 3.60 15.41
CA ARG A 238 13.56 4.47 14.41
C ARG A 238 12.57 5.53 13.94
N LEU A 239 11.40 5.13 13.47
CA LEU A 239 10.35 6.05 13.04
C LEU A 239 9.97 7.03 14.16
N ARG A 240 9.76 6.53 15.39
CA ARG A 240 9.46 7.38 16.55
C ARG A 240 10.57 8.40 16.83
N SER A 241 11.84 7.97 16.82
CA SER A 241 12.96 8.88 17.08
C SER A 241 13.05 9.95 16.00
N TYR A 242 12.89 9.56 14.73
CA TYR A 242 12.82 10.50 13.62
C TYR A 242 11.73 11.56 13.81
N LEU A 243 10.49 11.13 14.06
CA LEU A 243 9.34 12.04 14.22
C LEU A 243 9.55 13.01 15.39
N ARG A 244 10.11 12.53 16.51
CA ARG A 244 10.41 13.34 17.70
C ARG A 244 11.51 14.37 17.41
N ASP A 245 12.64 13.91 16.89
CA ASP A 245 13.85 14.73 16.77
C ASP A 245 13.75 15.75 15.63
N ASN A 246 12.88 15.49 14.65
CA ASN A 246 12.61 16.41 13.55
C ASN A 246 11.36 17.29 13.76
N ASN A 247 10.63 17.13 14.88
CA ASN A 247 9.39 17.88 15.10
C ASN A 247 9.66 19.38 15.19
N LYS A 248 8.99 20.15 14.34
CA LYS A 248 9.07 21.63 14.34
C LYS A 248 7.89 22.28 15.03
N ARG A 249 6.89 21.48 15.43
CA ARG A 249 5.69 21.95 16.10
C ARG A 249 5.89 22.07 17.61
N THR A 250 5.19 23.00 18.22
CA THR A 250 5.19 23.23 19.68
C THR A 250 3.98 22.63 20.38
N ASP A 251 2.96 22.22 19.63
CA ASP A 251 1.69 21.67 20.13
C ASP A 251 1.60 20.14 20.05
N GLY A 252 2.74 19.46 19.87
CA GLY A 252 2.82 18.00 19.78
C GLY A 252 3.26 17.50 18.40
N ILE A 253 3.35 16.18 18.26
CA ILE A 253 3.70 15.53 16.99
C ILE A 253 2.40 15.12 16.31
N LYS A 254 2.26 15.52 15.04
CA LYS A 254 1.05 15.25 14.26
C LYS A 254 1.41 14.57 12.94
N ILE A 255 0.74 13.47 12.66
CA ILE A 255 0.78 12.76 11.38
C ILE A 255 -0.52 13.12 10.67
N ALA A 256 -0.43 13.99 9.67
CA ALA A 256 -1.56 14.38 8.82
C ALA A 256 -2.13 13.16 8.09
N ALA A 257 -1.25 12.26 7.62
CA ALA A 257 -1.69 11.00 7.03
C ALA A 257 -0.67 9.89 7.20
N TRP A 258 -1.18 8.68 7.43
CA TRP A 258 -0.44 7.45 7.26
C TRP A 258 -0.98 6.70 6.05
N ILE A 259 -0.18 6.60 4.99
CA ILE A 259 -0.54 5.95 3.73
C ILE A 259 0.04 4.54 3.72
N MET A 260 -0.80 3.56 3.44
CA MET A 260 -0.39 2.17 3.28
C MET A 260 -0.54 1.76 1.81
N THR A 261 0.55 1.34 1.18
CA THR A 261 0.54 0.97 -0.24
C THR A 261 -0.16 -0.36 -0.47
N HIS A 262 0.27 -1.42 0.24
CA HIS A 262 -0.30 -2.76 0.19
C HIS A 262 -0.01 -3.55 1.47
N SER A 263 -0.48 -4.79 1.51
CA SER A 263 -0.59 -5.58 2.73
C SER A 263 0.59 -6.53 3.01
N HIS A 264 1.84 -6.14 2.70
CA HIS A 264 3.02 -6.92 3.08
C HIS A 264 3.70 -6.42 4.38
N PRO A 265 4.27 -7.33 5.21
CA PRO A 265 4.78 -6.99 6.55
C PRO A 265 5.89 -5.94 6.58
N ASP A 266 6.67 -5.82 5.53
CA ASP A 266 7.75 -4.85 5.36
C ASP A 266 7.28 -3.45 4.97
N HIS A 267 5.96 -3.29 4.85
CA HIS A 267 5.26 -2.03 4.64
C HIS A 267 4.44 -1.66 5.88
N TYR A 268 3.61 -2.59 6.36
CA TYR A 268 2.68 -2.31 7.46
C TYR A 268 3.22 -2.63 8.86
N GLY A 269 4.27 -3.44 8.98
CA GLY A 269 4.69 -4.03 10.26
C GLY A 269 4.99 -3.00 11.33
N CYS A 270 5.56 -1.86 10.94
CA CYS A 270 5.78 -0.74 11.83
C CYS A 270 4.46 -0.17 12.36
N LEU A 271 3.46 0.06 11.51
CA LEU A 271 2.14 0.54 11.96
C LEU A 271 1.49 -0.45 12.94
N ASP A 272 1.55 -1.75 12.65
CA ASP A 272 0.98 -2.82 13.49
C ASP A 272 1.56 -2.85 14.91
N ALA A 273 2.79 -2.37 15.11
CA ALA A 273 3.40 -2.22 16.43
C ALA A 273 3.31 -0.79 16.99
N PHE A 274 3.31 0.23 16.13
CA PHE A 274 3.34 1.65 16.50
C PHE A 274 2.03 2.11 17.15
N TYR A 275 0.88 1.67 16.62
CA TYR A 275 -0.43 2.20 17.01
C TYR A 275 -0.76 1.97 18.49
N PHE A 276 -0.24 0.90 19.10
CA PHE A 276 -0.45 0.59 20.52
C PHE A 276 0.04 1.70 21.46
N ASN A 277 1.11 2.39 21.08
CA ASN A 277 1.83 3.30 21.97
C ASN A 277 1.80 4.77 21.51
N CYS A 278 1.42 5.06 20.27
CA CYS A 278 1.47 6.40 19.68
C CYS A 278 0.83 7.50 20.56
N ALA A 279 -0.36 7.25 21.11
CA ALA A 279 -1.05 8.19 21.99
C ALA A 279 -0.26 8.48 23.27
N SER A 280 0.39 7.46 23.86
CA SER A 280 1.25 7.63 25.04
C SER A 280 2.52 8.42 24.74
N TRP A 281 2.91 8.51 23.46
CA TRP A 281 4.03 9.31 22.99
C TRP A 281 3.62 10.73 22.59
N GLY A 282 2.34 11.09 22.74
CA GLY A 282 1.81 12.40 22.32
C GLY A 282 1.81 12.58 20.80
N ILE A 283 1.63 11.47 20.06
CA ILE A 283 1.56 11.45 18.60
C ILE A 283 0.09 11.25 18.20
N GLU A 284 -0.44 12.19 17.41
CA GLU A 284 -1.77 12.14 16.82
C GLU A 284 -1.69 11.73 15.35
N VAL A 285 -2.60 10.86 14.90
CA VAL A 285 -2.76 10.49 13.48
C VAL A 285 -4.13 10.95 13.01
N GLU A 286 -4.16 11.84 12.03
CA GLU A 286 -5.42 12.46 11.54
C GLU A 286 -6.12 11.56 10.52
N TYR A 287 -5.36 11.03 9.56
CA TYR A 287 -5.87 10.16 8.50
C TYR A 287 -5.04 8.88 8.36
N VAL A 288 -5.71 7.79 8.04
CA VAL A 288 -5.09 6.56 7.52
C VAL A 288 -5.68 6.33 6.14
N ILE A 289 -4.81 6.13 5.15
CA ILE A 289 -5.19 6.01 3.74
C ILE A 289 -4.74 4.64 3.24
N ALA A 290 -5.69 3.80 2.82
CA ALA A 290 -5.38 2.48 2.29
C ALA A 290 -6.55 1.92 1.46
N ASN A 291 -6.22 1.22 0.37
CA ASN A 291 -7.20 0.53 -0.47
C ASN A 291 -7.01 -1.01 -0.39
N PRO A 292 -7.70 -1.70 0.54
CA PRO A 292 -7.59 -3.14 0.72
C PRO A 292 -8.26 -3.92 -0.41
N VAL A 293 -7.56 -4.94 -0.90
CA VAL A 293 -8.09 -5.87 -1.91
C VAL A 293 -9.08 -6.84 -1.28
N PRO A 294 -10.28 -7.04 -1.85
CA PRO A 294 -11.16 -8.11 -1.42
C PRO A 294 -10.64 -9.47 -1.86
N GLU A 295 -10.81 -10.48 -1.00
CA GLU A 295 -10.34 -11.86 -1.27
C GLU A 295 -10.88 -12.41 -2.60
N SER A 296 -12.08 -12.01 -3.01
CA SER A 296 -12.70 -12.39 -4.29
C SER A 296 -11.98 -11.87 -5.54
N ARG A 297 -11.12 -10.86 -5.38
CA ARG A 297 -10.30 -10.27 -6.44
C ARG A 297 -8.87 -10.80 -6.44
N GLN A 298 -8.46 -11.54 -5.41
CA GLN A 298 -7.13 -12.14 -5.35
C GLN A 298 -7.06 -13.40 -6.22
N ASN A 299 -5.95 -13.58 -6.94
CA ASN A 299 -5.68 -14.83 -7.61
C ASN A 299 -5.48 -15.96 -6.58
N PRO A 300 -6.27 -17.05 -6.63
CA PRO A 300 -6.19 -18.13 -5.64
C PRO A 300 -4.89 -18.94 -5.68
N ASN A 301 -4.04 -18.75 -6.70
CA ASN A 301 -2.71 -19.37 -6.75
C ASN A 301 -1.67 -18.67 -5.85
N PHE A 302 -2.01 -17.52 -5.29
CA PHE A 302 -1.15 -16.75 -4.38
C PHE A 302 -1.85 -16.58 -3.03
N ALA A 303 -1.06 -16.46 -1.96
CA ALA A 303 -1.60 -16.21 -0.64
C ALA A 303 -2.36 -14.88 -0.61
N TYR A 304 -3.53 -14.87 0.03
CA TYR A 304 -4.28 -13.65 0.26
C TYR A 304 -3.76 -12.96 1.53
N GLU A 305 -3.26 -11.74 1.36
CA GLU A 305 -2.73 -10.91 2.44
C GLU A 305 -3.85 -10.08 3.09
N ALA A 306 -4.48 -10.68 4.10
CA ALA A 306 -5.70 -10.15 4.71
C ALA A 306 -5.49 -9.02 5.74
N TRP A 307 -4.25 -8.59 6.03
CA TRP A 307 -3.97 -7.69 7.15
C TRP A 307 -4.73 -6.35 7.02
N MET A 308 -4.72 -5.72 5.84
CA MET A 308 -5.46 -4.46 5.64
C MET A 308 -6.97 -4.64 5.83
N ARG A 309 -7.55 -5.78 5.43
CA ARG A 309 -8.97 -6.08 5.65
C ARG A 309 -9.29 -6.30 7.13
N ASP A 310 -8.48 -7.12 7.82
CA ASP A 310 -8.84 -7.67 9.14
C ASP A 310 -8.35 -6.86 10.34
N LYS A 311 -7.24 -6.14 10.17
CA LYS A 311 -6.53 -5.44 11.25
C LYS A 311 -6.61 -3.93 11.12
N LEU A 312 -6.44 -3.39 9.91
CA LEU A 312 -6.38 -1.95 9.71
C LEU A 312 -7.61 -1.20 10.26
N PRO A 313 -8.87 -1.65 10.07
CA PRO A 313 -10.03 -0.92 10.61
C PRO A 313 -9.98 -0.75 12.14
N LYS A 314 -9.48 -1.77 12.86
CA LYS A 314 -9.32 -1.73 14.33
C LYS A 314 -8.18 -0.80 14.73
N ILE A 315 -7.11 -0.78 13.94
CA ILE A 315 -6.00 0.15 14.13
C ILE A 315 -6.50 1.59 13.96
N VAL A 316 -7.24 1.87 12.88
CA VAL A 316 -7.79 3.21 12.61
C VAL A 316 -8.72 3.66 13.74
N GLU A 317 -9.63 2.78 14.19
CA GLU A 317 -10.49 3.06 15.35
C GLU A 317 -9.66 3.37 16.60
N ARG A 318 -8.61 2.58 16.88
CA ARG A 318 -7.76 2.77 18.04
C ARG A 318 -6.94 4.07 17.99
N LEU A 319 -6.53 4.48 16.80
CA LEU A 319 -5.86 5.76 16.56
C LEU A 319 -6.82 6.95 16.69
N GLY A 320 -8.13 6.73 16.54
CA GLY A 320 -9.11 7.80 16.39
C GLY A 320 -8.96 8.56 15.06
N ALA A 321 -8.28 7.95 14.08
CA ALA A 321 -8.01 8.55 12.78
C ALA A 321 -9.22 8.39 11.84
N LYS A 322 -9.28 9.22 10.81
CA LYS A 322 -10.24 9.06 9.71
C LYS A 322 -9.68 8.07 8.70
N TYR A 323 -10.45 7.02 8.37
CA TYR A 323 -10.07 6.10 7.33
C TYR A 323 -10.46 6.65 5.95
N VAL A 324 -9.55 6.67 4.98
CA VAL A 324 -9.83 7.03 3.59
C VAL A 324 -9.44 5.86 2.69
N MET A 325 -10.39 5.39 1.88
CA MET A 325 -10.11 4.51 0.74
C MET A 325 -9.85 5.37 -0.51
N PRO A 326 -8.61 5.44 -1.01
CA PRO A 326 -8.31 6.23 -2.19
C PRO A 326 -8.70 5.48 -3.47
N HIS A 327 -9.13 6.22 -4.49
CA HIS A 327 -9.38 5.70 -5.85
C HIS A 327 -8.52 6.45 -6.88
N ALA A 328 -8.15 5.77 -7.96
CA ALA A 328 -7.37 6.39 -9.04
C ALA A 328 -8.08 7.65 -9.60
N GLY A 329 -7.32 8.72 -9.73
CA GLY A 329 -7.78 10.05 -10.16
C GLY A 329 -8.05 11.05 -9.04
N GLN A 330 -8.13 10.60 -7.79
CA GLN A 330 -8.33 11.50 -6.64
C GLN A 330 -7.04 12.25 -6.32
N VAL A 331 -7.17 13.50 -5.87
CA VAL A 331 -6.05 14.33 -5.42
C VAL A 331 -6.25 14.70 -3.96
N LEU A 332 -5.38 14.16 -3.10
CA LEU A 332 -5.38 14.45 -1.67
C LEU A 332 -4.47 15.63 -1.40
N ARG A 333 -4.94 16.60 -0.63
CA ARG A 333 -4.16 17.79 -0.26
C ARG A 333 -3.98 17.90 1.24
N PHE A 334 -2.73 18.05 1.65
CA PHE A 334 -2.31 18.28 3.02
C PHE A 334 -1.29 19.42 3.02
N CYS A 335 -1.60 20.54 3.65
CA CYS A 335 -0.73 21.72 3.62
C CYS A 335 -0.37 22.09 2.16
N ASN A 336 0.91 22.22 1.83
CA ASN A 336 1.40 22.51 0.47
C ASN A 336 1.63 21.27 -0.42
N ALA A 337 1.33 20.06 0.08
CA ALA A 337 1.56 18.82 -0.65
C ALA A 337 0.27 18.32 -1.31
N GLU A 338 0.38 17.92 -2.58
CA GLU A 338 -0.66 17.20 -3.32
C GLU A 338 -0.24 15.75 -3.57
N LEU A 339 -1.13 14.80 -3.35
CA LEU A 339 -0.96 13.39 -3.68
C LEU A 339 -1.97 13.00 -4.76
N GLU A 340 -1.51 12.83 -5.99
CA GLU A 340 -2.31 12.33 -7.10
C GLU A 340 -2.32 10.80 -7.07
N ILE A 341 -3.46 10.18 -6.77
CA ILE A 341 -3.61 8.73 -6.80
C ILE A 341 -3.69 8.29 -8.26
N LEU A 342 -2.67 7.59 -8.77
CA LEU A 342 -2.58 7.22 -10.17
C LEU A 342 -3.12 5.82 -10.42
N TYR A 343 -2.92 4.91 -9.48
CA TYR A 343 -3.34 3.51 -9.61
C TYR A 343 -3.69 2.91 -8.25
N THR A 344 -4.69 2.03 -8.29
CA THR A 344 -5.09 1.13 -7.22
C THR A 344 -5.39 -0.23 -7.85
N HIS A 345 -5.54 -1.27 -7.03
CA HIS A 345 -5.88 -2.61 -7.51
C HIS A 345 -7.18 -2.64 -8.35
N GLU A 346 -8.08 -1.66 -8.19
CA GLU A 346 -9.32 -1.51 -8.97
C GLU A 346 -9.05 -1.36 -10.47
N ASN A 347 -7.93 -0.75 -10.85
CA ASN A 347 -7.55 -0.53 -12.23
C ASN A 347 -7.20 -1.83 -12.98
N MET A 348 -6.99 -2.94 -12.26
CA MET A 348 -6.81 -4.26 -12.86
C MET A 348 -8.12 -4.95 -13.24
N ALA A 349 -9.30 -4.35 -13.02
CA ALA A 349 -10.54 -5.00 -13.44
C ALA A 349 -10.67 -5.11 -14.96
N PRO A 350 -11.12 -6.27 -15.51
CA PRO A 350 -11.72 -7.42 -14.83
C PRO A 350 -10.76 -8.47 -14.27
N GLU A 351 -9.46 -8.36 -14.51
CA GLU A 351 -8.46 -9.32 -14.09
C GLU A 351 -8.35 -9.43 -12.55
N LEU A 352 -7.98 -10.62 -12.08
CA LEU A 352 -7.64 -10.85 -10.68
C LEU A 352 -6.25 -10.30 -10.39
N ILE A 353 -6.04 -9.86 -9.15
CA ILE A 353 -4.75 -9.42 -8.64
C ILE A 353 -3.84 -10.63 -8.57
N TRP A 354 -2.86 -10.68 -9.48
CA TRP A 354 -2.02 -11.85 -9.66
C TRP A 354 -1.10 -12.07 -8.44
N ASN A 355 -0.46 -11.01 -7.96
CA ASN A 355 0.43 -11.02 -6.80
C ASN A 355 0.02 -9.86 -5.87
N PRO A 356 0.00 -10.04 -4.53
CA PRO A 356 -0.33 -8.96 -3.59
C PRO A 356 0.48 -7.66 -3.75
N ASN A 357 1.70 -7.73 -4.29
CA ASN A 357 2.49 -6.55 -4.66
C ASN A 357 1.77 -5.61 -5.64
N GLU A 358 1.04 -6.20 -6.59
CA GLU A 358 0.27 -5.49 -7.61
C GLU A 358 -0.93 -4.75 -7.01
N ALA A 359 -1.26 -5.00 -5.74
CA ALA A 359 -2.27 -4.22 -5.04
C ALA A 359 -1.78 -2.84 -4.59
N SER A 360 -0.49 -2.52 -4.76
CA SER A 360 0.07 -1.26 -4.26
C SER A 360 -0.69 -0.07 -4.81
N THR A 361 -1.12 0.81 -3.91
CA THR A 361 -1.59 2.14 -4.29
C THR A 361 -0.40 2.96 -4.80
N VAL A 362 -0.43 3.35 -6.06
CA VAL A 362 0.60 4.17 -6.70
C VAL A 362 0.12 5.60 -6.75
N PHE A 363 0.97 6.53 -6.32
CA PHE A 363 0.65 7.94 -6.28
C PHE A 363 1.86 8.82 -6.53
N ARG A 364 1.59 10.02 -7.04
CA ARG A 364 2.59 11.06 -7.23
C ARG A 364 2.40 12.16 -6.19
N LEU A 365 3.42 12.37 -5.38
CA LEU A 365 3.53 13.54 -4.51
C LEU A 365 4.02 14.73 -5.34
N LYS A 366 3.37 15.87 -5.20
CA LYS A 366 3.83 17.18 -5.70
C LYS A 366 3.97 18.15 -4.53
N ALA A 367 5.12 18.79 -4.41
CA ALA A 367 5.37 19.85 -3.44
C ALA A 367 6.51 20.74 -3.96
N ASP A 368 6.42 22.04 -3.72
CA ASP A 368 7.47 23.03 -4.04
C ASP A 368 8.01 22.96 -5.49
N GLY A 369 7.12 22.62 -6.44
CA GLY A 369 7.45 22.51 -7.86
C GLY A 369 8.23 21.24 -8.24
N LYS A 370 8.35 20.27 -7.34
CA LYS A 370 8.94 18.94 -7.57
C LYS A 370 7.93 17.84 -7.40
N SER A 371 8.25 16.67 -7.95
CA SER A 371 7.41 15.49 -7.95
C SER A 371 8.15 14.20 -7.60
N VAL A 372 7.49 13.35 -6.82
CA VAL A 372 7.98 12.02 -6.44
C VAL A 372 6.91 10.99 -6.79
N LEU A 373 7.26 10.00 -7.61
CA LEU A 373 6.39 8.88 -7.90
C LEU A 373 6.71 7.71 -6.97
N PHE A 374 5.71 7.29 -6.18
CA PHE A 374 5.78 6.11 -5.32
C PHE A 374 5.03 4.96 -5.99
N LEU A 375 5.78 3.94 -6.41
CA LEU A 375 5.26 2.75 -7.08
C LEU A 375 4.85 1.65 -6.09
N GLY A 376 5.32 1.75 -4.83
CA GLY A 376 5.24 0.64 -3.89
C GLY A 376 5.94 -0.57 -4.50
N ASP A 377 5.22 -1.68 -4.55
CA ASP A 377 5.73 -2.96 -5.05
C ASP A 377 5.13 -3.38 -6.39
N VAL A 378 4.36 -2.51 -7.06
CA VAL A 378 3.79 -2.81 -8.38
C VAL A 378 4.90 -3.06 -9.39
N GLU A 379 4.93 -4.28 -9.93
CA GLU A 379 6.01 -4.75 -10.79
C GLU A 379 5.49 -5.29 -12.13
N PHE A 380 4.43 -6.10 -12.09
CA PHE A 380 3.84 -6.72 -13.27
C PHE A 380 2.71 -5.88 -13.88
N SER A 381 2.15 -4.93 -13.13
CA SER A 381 1.02 -4.09 -13.55
C SER A 381 1.44 -2.68 -13.96
N THR A 382 2.75 -2.40 -14.03
CA THR A 382 3.26 -1.14 -14.57
C THR A 382 2.82 -0.88 -16.02
N PRO A 383 2.55 -1.88 -16.89
CA PRO A 383 1.89 -1.66 -18.18
C PRO A 383 0.51 -0.99 -18.11
N VAL A 384 -0.23 -1.18 -17.01
CA VAL A 384 -1.53 -0.50 -16.79
C VAL A 384 -1.28 1.00 -16.63
N LEU A 385 -0.30 1.38 -15.80
CA LEU A 385 0.12 2.77 -15.61
C LEU A 385 0.62 3.40 -16.91
N THR A 386 1.54 2.75 -17.62
CA THR A 386 2.11 3.30 -18.86
C THR A 386 1.05 3.48 -19.94
N LYS A 387 0.09 2.55 -20.05
CA LYS A 387 -1.06 2.69 -20.95
C LYS A 387 -1.99 3.84 -20.54
N MET A 388 -2.30 3.97 -19.24
CA MET A 388 -3.22 5.00 -18.75
C MET A 388 -2.64 6.41 -18.94
N TYR A 389 -1.35 6.59 -18.67
CA TYR A 389 -0.77 7.93 -18.50
C TYR A 389 0.29 8.29 -19.54
N GLY A 390 0.99 7.31 -20.13
CA GLY A 390 2.05 7.58 -21.09
C GLY A 390 3.07 8.59 -20.55
N ALA A 391 3.32 9.67 -21.29
CA ALA A 391 4.25 10.73 -20.90
C ALA A 391 3.82 11.51 -19.65
N GLU A 392 2.55 11.44 -19.26
CA GLU A 392 2.05 12.08 -18.03
C GLU A 392 2.59 11.41 -16.75
N LEU A 393 3.30 10.28 -16.85
CA LEU A 393 4.03 9.67 -15.72
C LEU A 393 5.29 10.43 -15.30
N LYS A 394 5.73 11.42 -16.11
CA LYS A 394 6.91 12.23 -15.82
C LYS A 394 6.95 12.68 -14.36
N SER A 395 8.05 12.37 -13.69
CA SER A 395 8.31 12.73 -12.29
C SER A 395 9.79 13.05 -12.11
N ASP A 396 10.13 13.93 -11.16
CA ASP A 396 11.53 14.31 -10.90
C ASP A 396 12.30 13.20 -10.17
N ILE A 397 11.60 12.50 -9.28
CA ILE A 397 12.10 11.41 -8.44
C ILE A 397 11.18 10.19 -8.61
N VAL A 398 11.76 9.00 -8.65
CA VAL A 398 11.02 7.73 -8.58
C VAL A 398 11.49 6.91 -7.40
N GLN A 399 10.57 6.32 -6.63
CA GLN A 399 10.89 5.15 -5.81
C GLN A 399 10.84 3.91 -6.71
N ILE A 400 11.98 3.24 -6.86
CA ILE A 400 12.10 2.02 -7.66
C ILE A 400 11.22 0.94 -7.03
N ASN A 401 10.30 0.43 -7.83
CA ASN A 401 9.31 -0.56 -7.42
C ASN A 401 9.95 -1.79 -6.77
N HIS A 402 9.22 -2.36 -5.80
CA HIS A 402 9.52 -3.66 -5.19
C HIS A 402 11.01 -3.76 -4.79
N HIS A 403 11.51 -2.68 -4.16
CA HIS A 403 12.88 -2.55 -3.67
C HIS A 403 13.98 -2.68 -4.75
N GLY A 404 13.63 -2.75 -6.03
CA GLY A 404 14.54 -3.06 -7.13
C GLY A 404 14.60 -4.53 -7.53
N TYR A 405 13.60 -5.34 -7.15
CA TYR A 405 13.36 -6.62 -7.81
C TYR A 405 13.08 -6.42 -9.30
N ALA A 406 13.45 -7.43 -10.08
CA ALA A 406 13.34 -7.44 -11.55
C ALA A 406 12.55 -8.67 -12.01
N GLY A 407 11.46 -8.96 -11.33
CA GLY A 407 10.40 -9.89 -11.71
C GLY A 407 9.62 -9.45 -12.95
N GLY A 408 9.41 -8.15 -13.16
CA GLY A 408 8.69 -7.58 -14.31
C GLY A 408 9.34 -7.88 -15.67
N SER A 409 8.62 -7.60 -16.76
CA SER A 409 9.20 -7.72 -18.10
C SER A 409 10.28 -6.67 -18.32
N GLN A 410 11.41 -7.06 -18.92
CA GLN A 410 12.49 -6.14 -19.28
C GLN A 410 11.99 -4.97 -20.12
N THR A 411 11.15 -5.24 -21.13
CA THR A 411 10.68 -4.20 -22.06
C THR A 411 9.68 -3.24 -21.41
N GLU A 412 8.80 -3.77 -20.56
CA GLU A 412 7.78 -2.98 -19.86
C GLU A 412 8.44 -2.09 -18.80
N THR A 413 9.38 -2.64 -18.03
CA THR A 413 10.17 -1.88 -17.05
C THR A 413 11.00 -0.77 -17.75
N ALA A 414 11.59 -1.07 -18.92
CA ALA A 414 12.30 -0.05 -19.70
C ALA A 414 11.38 1.07 -20.18
N GLU A 415 10.18 0.73 -20.65
CA GLU A 415 9.19 1.72 -21.08
C GLU A 415 8.70 2.58 -19.92
N GLU A 416 8.38 1.96 -18.78
CA GLU A 416 8.01 2.63 -17.54
C GLU A 416 9.06 3.66 -17.13
N LEU A 417 10.31 3.25 -16.93
CA LEU A 417 11.38 4.15 -16.49
C LEU A 417 11.66 5.26 -17.51
N ARG A 418 11.47 4.98 -18.80
CA ARG A 418 11.57 5.99 -19.87
C ARG A 418 10.44 7.01 -19.80
N LEU A 419 9.21 6.61 -19.46
CA LEU A 419 8.05 7.51 -19.35
C LEU A 419 8.07 8.32 -18.05
N ILE A 420 8.53 7.73 -16.94
CA ILE A 420 8.76 8.44 -15.68
C ILE A 420 9.90 9.46 -15.84
N ASP A 421 10.94 9.09 -16.60
CA ASP A 421 12.08 9.96 -16.92
C ASP A 421 12.69 10.67 -15.68
N PRO A 422 13.02 9.95 -14.59
CA PRO A 422 13.43 10.61 -13.35
C PRO A 422 14.86 11.15 -13.45
N SER A 423 15.17 12.12 -12.58
CA SER A 423 16.54 12.60 -12.34
C SER A 423 17.17 11.97 -11.09
N ILE A 424 16.35 11.45 -10.18
CA ILE A 424 16.76 10.78 -8.94
C ILE A 424 15.96 9.47 -8.81
N ALA A 425 16.62 8.39 -8.41
CA ALA A 425 15.99 7.10 -8.14
C ALA A 425 16.23 6.70 -6.68
N ILE A 426 15.17 6.31 -5.98
CA ILE A 426 15.23 5.85 -4.59
C ILE A 426 15.05 4.34 -4.54
N TRP A 427 16.02 3.65 -3.93
CA TRP A 427 16.04 2.22 -3.73
C TRP A 427 15.75 1.92 -2.26
N THR A 428 14.56 1.36 -2.00
CA THR A 428 14.07 1.02 -0.66
C THR A 428 14.64 -0.33 -0.20
N THR A 429 15.96 -0.41 -0.10
CA THR A 429 16.70 -1.65 0.17
C THR A 429 18.03 -1.36 0.89
N SER A 430 18.66 -2.40 1.45
CA SER A 430 20.01 -2.30 2.03
C SER A 430 21.07 -1.97 0.96
N ARG A 431 22.21 -1.41 1.37
CA ARG A 431 23.36 -1.18 0.48
C ARG A 431 23.82 -2.48 -0.17
N ALA A 432 23.96 -3.54 0.61
CA ALA A 432 24.41 -4.85 0.13
C ALA A 432 23.44 -5.42 -0.92
N THR A 433 22.13 -5.32 -0.70
CA THR A 433 21.11 -5.76 -1.65
C THR A 433 21.08 -4.90 -2.91
N PHE A 434 21.22 -3.58 -2.79
CA PHE A 434 21.38 -2.70 -3.95
C PHE A 434 22.60 -3.06 -4.79
N ASP A 435 23.76 -3.28 -4.17
CA ASP A 435 24.99 -3.63 -4.87
C ASP A 435 24.83 -4.96 -5.61
N LEU A 436 24.19 -5.97 -5.00
CA LEU A 436 23.84 -7.23 -5.67
C LEU A 436 22.87 -7.04 -6.85
N ARG A 437 21.86 -6.17 -6.69
CA ARG A 437 20.83 -5.92 -7.71
C ARG A 437 21.42 -5.18 -8.90
N ARG A 438 22.32 -4.21 -8.69
CA ARG A 438 22.99 -3.51 -9.79
C ARG A 438 24.13 -4.32 -10.42
N SER A 439 24.84 -5.17 -9.66
CA SER A 439 26.03 -5.89 -10.14
C SER A 439 25.70 -7.15 -10.94
N ALA A 440 24.41 -7.47 -11.10
CA ALA A 440 23.98 -8.66 -11.82
C ALA A 440 24.50 -8.64 -13.26
N SER A 441 25.12 -9.75 -13.68
CA SER A 441 25.72 -9.92 -15.00
C SER A 441 24.73 -9.77 -16.15
N ASP A 442 25.25 -9.65 -17.38
CA ASP A 442 24.48 -9.65 -18.64
C ASP A 442 23.53 -10.86 -18.80
N THR A 443 23.66 -11.88 -17.94
CA THR A 443 22.78 -13.04 -17.85
C THR A 443 21.45 -12.77 -17.13
N GLU A 444 21.27 -11.59 -16.53
CA GLU A 444 20.02 -11.14 -15.89
C GLU A 444 19.39 -9.99 -16.71
N PRO A 445 18.76 -10.29 -17.86
CA PRO A 445 18.27 -9.27 -18.80
C PRO A 445 17.18 -8.39 -18.19
N ARG A 446 16.38 -8.91 -17.25
CA ARG A 446 15.33 -8.14 -16.57
C ARG A 446 15.87 -6.98 -15.73
N ARG A 447 17.15 -7.00 -15.35
CA ARG A 447 17.81 -5.92 -14.61
C ARG A 447 18.43 -4.84 -15.50
N GLN A 448 18.49 -5.06 -16.82
CA GLN A 448 19.03 -4.08 -17.76
C GLN A 448 18.37 -2.69 -17.66
N PRO A 449 17.04 -2.56 -17.53
CA PRO A 449 16.38 -1.26 -17.44
C PRO A 449 16.86 -0.43 -16.25
N PHE A 450 17.14 -1.08 -15.11
CA PHE A 450 17.70 -0.41 -13.95
C PHE A 450 19.13 0.04 -14.17
N ARG A 451 19.97 -0.76 -14.86
CA ARG A 451 21.32 -0.35 -15.25
C ARG A 451 21.28 0.85 -16.19
N ASP A 452 20.44 0.80 -17.21
CA ASP A 452 20.26 1.90 -18.16
C ASP A 452 19.82 3.18 -17.45
N LEU A 453 18.93 3.06 -16.45
CA LEU A 453 18.55 4.19 -15.61
C LEU A 453 19.74 4.72 -14.80
N ILE A 454 20.48 3.85 -14.10
CA ILE A 454 21.66 4.23 -13.30
C ILE A 454 22.70 4.92 -14.19
N ASP A 455 22.98 4.39 -15.37
CA ASP A 455 23.94 4.97 -16.33
C ASP A 455 23.47 6.33 -16.84
N LYS A 456 22.15 6.49 -17.05
CA LYS A 456 21.55 7.75 -17.50
C LYS A 456 21.60 8.84 -16.43
N ILE A 457 21.25 8.53 -15.19
CA ILE A 457 21.13 9.53 -14.12
C ILE A 457 22.42 9.68 -13.31
N GLY A 458 23.34 8.72 -13.35
CA GLY A 458 24.53 8.67 -12.51
C GLY A 458 24.26 8.00 -11.16
N LEU A 459 25.23 7.21 -10.67
CA LEU A 459 25.12 6.46 -9.41
C LEU A 459 24.91 7.38 -8.19
N GLU A 460 25.46 8.60 -8.23
CA GLU A 460 25.26 9.63 -7.22
C GLU A 460 23.80 10.06 -7.05
N ASN A 461 22.98 9.86 -8.08
CA ASN A 461 21.54 10.15 -8.06
C ASN A 461 20.68 8.91 -7.71
N CYS A 462 21.31 7.81 -7.29
CA CYS A 462 20.66 6.65 -6.72
C CYS A 462 20.72 6.69 -5.18
N LEU A 463 19.63 7.16 -4.56
CA LEU A 463 19.50 7.21 -3.11
C LEU A 463 19.07 5.85 -2.58
N ILE A 464 19.81 5.31 -1.60
CA ILE A 464 19.52 4.00 -1.01
C ILE A 464 19.07 4.19 0.43
N ALA A 465 18.00 3.52 0.81
CA ALA A 465 17.37 3.60 2.13
C ALA A 465 18.15 2.86 3.23
N ASP A 466 19.48 2.95 3.21
CA ASP A 466 20.38 2.32 4.18
C ASP A 466 21.36 3.33 4.79
N GLY A 467 21.90 3.04 5.97
CA GLY A 467 22.74 3.96 6.74
C GLY A 467 21.94 5.14 7.30
N PRO A 468 22.45 6.38 7.24
CA PRO A 468 21.73 7.54 7.77
C PRO A 468 20.48 7.84 6.94
N CYS A 469 19.39 8.29 7.55
CA CYS A 469 18.21 8.74 6.81
C CYS A 469 18.59 9.90 5.88
N LYS A 470 18.02 9.95 4.68
CA LYS A 470 18.26 11.02 3.71
C LYS A 470 17.12 12.01 3.77
N LEU A 471 17.42 13.29 3.98
CA LEU A 471 16.43 14.36 4.10
C LEU A 471 16.64 15.33 2.94
N LEU A 472 15.82 15.19 1.90
CA LEU A 472 15.88 16.03 0.72
C LEU A 472 14.77 17.10 0.80
N PRO A 473 15.11 18.39 0.94
CA PRO A 473 14.08 19.44 0.88
C PRO A 473 13.40 19.41 -0.50
N MET A 474 12.07 19.48 -0.56
CA MET A 474 11.32 19.40 -1.82
C MET A 474 11.58 20.59 -2.76
N LYS A 475 12.19 21.67 -2.27
CA LYS A 475 12.70 22.79 -3.08
C LYS A 475 14.13 22.60 -3.60
N TYR A 476 14.68 21.39 -3.56
CA TYR A 476 16.07 21.11 -3.93
C TYR A 476 16.42 21.59 -5.36
N THR A 477 17.66 22.03 -5.51
CA THR A 477 18.30 22.33 -6.79
C THR A 477 19.22 21.19 -7.22
N SER A 478 19.82 20.51 -6.25
CA SER A 478 20.66 19.32 -6.44
C SER A 478 20.70 18.48 -5.16
N LEU A 479 21.29 17.28 -5.22
CA LEU A 479 21.49 16.45 -4.04
C LEU A 479 22.47 17.03 -3.01
N ALA A 480 23.19 18.11 -3.32
CA ALA A 480 24.00 18.81 -2.32
C ALA A 480 23.15 19.52 -1.25
N ASP A 481 21.86 19.76 -1.53
CA ASP A 481 20.90 20.33 -0.58
C ASP A 481 20.39 19.29 0.43
N MET A 482 20.69 18.01 0.20
CA MET A 482 20.27 16.91 1.06
C MET A 482 21.07 16.91 2.36
N THR A 483 20.36 16.74 3.48
CA THR A 483 20.97 16.51 4.79
C THR A 483 20.72 15.07 5.22
N THR A 484 21.36 14.64 6.31
CA THR A 484 21.15 13.31 6.87
C THR A 484 20.67 13.38 8.31
N TYR A 485 19.95 12.34 8.73
CA TYR A 485 19.59 12.12 10.12
C TYR A 485 20.06 10.74 10.57
N GLU A 486 20.80 10.73 11.68
CA GLU A 486 21.30 9.52 12.32
C GLU A 486 20.36 9.12 13.45
N PHE A 487 19.98 7.84 13.50
CA PHE A 487 19.26 7.36 14.66
C PHE A 487 20.17 7.39 15.89
N PRO A 488 19.63 7.76 17.07
CA PRO A 488 20.38 7.65 18.31
C PRO A 488 20.91 6.23 18.49
N THR A 489 22.20 6.09 18.80
CA THR A 489 22.75 4.81 19.23
C THR A 489 22.07 4.41 20.53
N THR A 490 21.32 3.31 20.51
CA THR A 490 20.64 2.76 21.70
C THR A 490 21.61 2.25 22.74
#